data_AF-A0A9E5JNM4-F1
#
_entry.id   AF-A0A9E5JNM4-F1
#
_cell.length_a   1.000
_cell.length_b   1.000
_cell.length_c   1.000
_cell.angle_alpha   90.00
_cell.angle_beta   90.00
_cell.angle_gamma   90.00
#
_symmetry.space_group_name_H-M   'P 1'
#
loop_
_entity.id
_entity.type
_entity.pdbx_description
1 polymer ?
#
loop_
_entity_poly.entity_id
_entity_poly.type
_entity_poly.pdbx_seq_one_letter_code
_entity_poly.pdbx_strand_id
1 'polypeptide(L)'
;MGTLRYEMEEFSFDDRVLAHVQIVISTKLRRGENFFLTWSLPSSAGSGRHALWIDNGVPIHISYSGSRAPVINREWVESLILSSATGGVHLSEEPPEQEDG
;
A
#
# COMPACT_ATOMS: atom_id res chain seq x y z
N MET A 1 -6.08 8.18 10.61
CA MET A 1 -5.16 8.22 9.45
C MET A 1 -3.79 7.87 9.97
N GLY A 2 -3.24 6.76 9.51
CA GLY A 2 -1.86 6.42 9.79
C GLY A 2 -0.93 7.03 8.74
N THR A 3 0.35 6.70 8.87
CA THR A 3 1.40 7.32 8.09
C THR A 3 2.40 6.28 7.58
N LEU A 4 2.74 6.37 6.29
CA LEU A 4 3.92 5.77 5.68
C LEU A 4 5.01 6.85 5.54
N ARG A 5 6.14 6.67 6.22
CA ARG A 5 7.34 7.50 6.06
C ARG A 5 8.39 6.76 5.24
N TYR A 6 8.89 7.45 4.24
CA TYR A 6 9.94 6.97 3.35
C TYR A 6 10.97 8.10 3.17
N GLU A 7 12.16 7.91 3.74
CA GLU A 7 13.19 8.97 3.84
C GLU A 7 12.62 10.26 4.51
N MET A 8 12.55 11.35 3.76
CA MET A 8 12.08 12.67 4.20
C MET A 8 10.60 12.92 3.86
N GLU A 9 9.96 12.00 3.15
CA GLU A 9 8.58 12.12 2.71
C GLU A 9 7.62 11.37 3.63
N GLU A 10 6.42 11.92 3.76
CA GLU A 10 5.36 11.39 4.59
C GLU A 10 4.06 11.31 3.80
N PHE A 11 3.43 10.13 3.83
CA PHE A 11 2.19 9.85 3.11
C PHE A 11 1.12 9.34 4.08
N SER A 12 -0.01 10.03 4.14
CA SER A 12 -1.14 9.66 4.99
C SER A 12 -2.12 8.75 4.27
N PHE A 13 -2.58 7.72 4.96
CA PHE A 13 -3.58 6.78 4.47
C PHE A 13 -4.50 6.35 5.62
N ASP A 14 -5.63 5.73 5.29
CA ASP A 14 -6.39 4.97 6.27
C ASP A 14 -5.54 3.84 6.87
N ASP A 15 -5.70 3.57 8.16
CA ASP A 15 -4.97 2.48 8.82
C ASP A 15 -5.23 1.12 8.14
N ARG A 16 -6.47 0.91 7.64
CA ARG A 16 -6.83 -0.28 6.88
C ARG A 16 -5.99 -0.38 5.61
N VAL A 17 -5.87 0.69 4.82
CA VAL A 17 -5.02 0.74 3.63
C VAL A 17 -3.56 0.44 3.97
N LEU A 18 -3.02 1.06 5.03
CA LEU A 18 -1.63 0.84 5.46
C LEU A 18 -1.33 -0.60 5.83
N ALA A 19 -2.27 -1.27 6.48
CA ALA A 19 -2.10 -2.67 6.86
C ALA A 19 -1.93 -3.57 5.63
N HIS A 20 -2.70 -3.33 4.57
CA HIS A 20 -2.57 -4.07 3.31
C HIS A 20 -1.27 -3.71 2.59
N VAL A 21 -0.95 -2.42 2.49
CA VAL A 21 0.30 -1.93 1.89
C VAL A 21 1.53 -2.50 2.60
N GLN A 22 1.54 -2.55 3.94
CA GLN A 22 2.61 -3.17 4.73
C GLN A 22 2.82 -4.64 4.34
N ILE A 23 1.73 -5.40 4.21
CA ILE A 23 1.81 -6.81 3.83
C ILE A 23 2.40 -6.97 2.43
N VAL A 24 1.94 -6.16 1.46
CA VAL A 24 2.45 -6.18 0.08
C VAL A 24 3.93 -5.81 0.01
N ILE A 25 4.33 -4.69 0.64
CA ILE A 25 5.74 -4.26 0.74
C ILE A 25 6.60 -5.39 1.31
N SER A 26 6.21 -5.92 2.47
CA SER A 26 7.00 -6.95 3.14
C SER A 26 7.09 -8.24 2.31
N THR A 27 6.04 -8.59 1.57
CA THR A 27 5.99 -9.80 0.75
C THR A 27 6.91 -9.68 -0.47
N LYS A 28 6.87 -8.56 -1.18
CA LYS A 28 7.71 -8.33 -2.36
C LYS A 28 9.18 -8.16 -1.98
N LEU A 29 9.48 -7.37 -0.95
CA LEU A 29 10.85 -7.16 -0.49
C LEU A 29 11.53 -8.44 0.01
N ARG A 30 10.80 -9.34 0.69
CA ARG A 30 11.30 -10.69 1.06
C ARG A 30 11.64 -11.57 -0.15
N ARG A 31 11.05 -11.31 -1.32
CA ARG A 31 11.34 -12.01 -2.59
C ARG A 31 12.46 -11.33 -3.40
N GLY A 32 13.03 -10.24 -2.88
CA GLY A 32 14.00 -9.42 -3.63
C GLY A 32 13.35 -8.65 -4.79
N GLU A 33 12.02 -8.48 -4.75
CA GLU A 33 11.29 -7.75 -5.77
C GLU A 33 11.14 -6.28 -5.36
N ASN A 34 11.98 -5.43 -5.91
CA ASN A 34 11.82 -3.98 -5.81
C ASN A 34 10.72 -3.51 -6.77
N PHE A 35 9.97 -2.47 -6.41
CA PHE A 35 8.81 -2.06 -7.19
C PHE A 35 8.42 -0.60 -6.98
N PHE A 36 7.69 -0.03 -7.94
CA PHE A 36 6.95 1.21 -7.71
C PHE A 36 5.63 0.92 -7.03
N LEU A 37 5.34 1.58 -5.90
CA LEU A 37 4.01 1.71 -5.34
C LEU A 37 3.35 2.97 -5.90
N THR A 38 2.18 2.84 -6.50
CA THR A 38 1.49 3.97 -7.15
C THR A 38 0.06 4.10 -6.67
N TRP A 39 -0.42 5.34 -6.53
CA TRP A 39 -1.82 5.63 -6.18
C TRP A 39 -2.27 6.95 -6.80
N SER A 40 -3.58 7.05 -7.07
CA SER A 40 -4.19 8.25 -7.64
C SER A 40 -4.37 9.34 -6.60
N LEU A 41 -4.17 10.58 -7.01
CA LEU A 41 -4.53 11.75 -6.20
C LEU A 41 -6.01 12.08 -6.38
N PRO A 42 -6.71 12.52 -5.32
CA PRO A 42 -8.05 13.09 -5.46
C PRO A 42 -8.04 14.23 -6.45
N SER A 43 -9.14 14.40 -7.20
CA SER A 43 -9.29 15.52 -8.15
C SER A 43 -9.16 16.88 -7.47
N SER A 44 -9.54 16.99 -6.20
CA SER A 44 -9.35 18.18 -5.35
C SER A 44 -7.88 18.55 -5.11
N ALA A 45 -6.95 17.61 -5.27
CA ALA A 45 -5.51 17.81 -5.11
C ALA A 45 -4.78 18.07 -6.44
N GLY A 46 -5.50 18.32 -7.54
CA GLY A 46 -4.92 18.75 -8.82
C GLY A 46 -4.90 17.69 -9.92
N SER A 47 -5.46 16.49 -9.68
CA SER A 47 -5.40 15.31 -10.57
C SER A 47 -3.98 14.81 -10.84
N GLY A 48 -3.75 13.51 -10.74
CA GLY A 48 -2.42 12.93 -10.94
C GLY A 48 -2.24 11.59 -10.24
N ARG A 49 -0.99 11.14 -10.16
CA ARG A 49 -0.58 9.93 -9.44
C ARG A 49 0.68 10.19 -8.64
N HIS A 50 0.78 9.59 -7.47
CA HIS A 50 2.06 9.38 -6.81
C HIS A 50 2.67 8.06 -7.28
N ALA A 51 4.00 8.01 -7.31
CA ALA A 51 4.77 6.80 -7.56
C ALA A 51 5.99 6.81 -6.65
N LEU A 52 6.05 5.86 -5.72
CA LEU A 52 7.13 5.70 -4.76
C LEU A 52 7.94 4.45 -5.14
N TRP A 53 9.24 4.61 -5.35
CA TRP A 53 10.14 3.46 -5.53
C TRP A 53 10.41 2.82 -4.17
N ILE A 54 10.18 1.52 -4.05
CA ILE A 54 10.38 0.73 -2.82
C ILE A 54 11.51 -0.28 -3.04
N ASP A 55 12.52 -0.23 -2.19
CA ASP A 55 13.72 -1.08 -2.22
C ASP A 55 14.15 -1.52 -0.80
N ASN A 56 14.87 -2.65 -0.71
CA ASN A 56 15.38 -3.22 0.54
C ASN A 56 16.44 -2.35 1.24
N GLY A 57 17.05 -1.38 0.54
CA GLY A 57 18.07 -0.49 1.09
C GLY A 57 17.55 0.74 1.84
N VAL A 58 16.24 0.99 1.81
CA VAL A 58 15.64 2.22 2.34
C VAL A 58 14.77 1.93 3.58
N PRO A 59 15.01 2.60 4.72
CA PRO A 59 14.16 2.44 5.90
C PRO A 59 12.71 2.87 5.65
N ILE A 60 11.78 1.98 5.98
CA ILE A 60 10.33 2.22 5.88
C ILE A 60 9.74 2.25 7.27
N HIS A 61 9.06 3.34 7.62
CA HIS A 61 8.37 3.47 8.89
C HIS A 61 6.87 3.58 8.66
N ILE A 62 6.10 2.69 9.30
CA ILE A 62 4.64 2.71 9.27
C ILE A 62 4.13 2.97 10.69
N SER A 63 3.35 4.04 10.83
CA SER A 63 2.71 4.43 12.09
C SER A 63 1.20 4.32 11.92
N TYR A 64 0.54 3.57 12.79
CA TYR A 64 -0.92 3.45 12.81
C TYR A 64 -1.52 4.43 13.80
N SER A 65 -2.68 5.02 13.46
CA SER A 65 -3.40 5.92 14.38
C SER A 65 -4.26 5.19 15.41
N GLY A 66 -4.80 4.02 15.04
CA GLY A 66 -5.61 3.18 15.91
C GLY A 66 -4.78 2.24 16.78
N SER A 67 -5.33 1.87 17.94
CA SER A 67 -4.72 0.90 18.86
C SER A 67 -5.00 -0.56 18.50
N ARG A 68 -6.00 -0.83 17.66
CA ARG A 68 -6.38 -2.17 17.21
C ARG A 68 -5.88 -2.43 15.80
N ALA A 69 -5.33 -3.62 15.57
CA ALA A 69 -4.96 -4.06 14.23
C ALA A 69 -6.18 -4.09 13.29
N PRO A 70 -6.09 -3.49 12.09
CA PRO A 70 -7.14 -3.58 11.07
C PRO A 70 -7.39 -5.03 10.63
N VAL A 71 -8.63 -5.33 10.24
CA VAL A 71 -8.97 -6.60 9.57
C VAL A 71 -8.37 -6.58 8.17
N ILE A 72 -7.78 -7.70 7.76
CA ILE A 72 -7.12 -7.85 6.46
C ILE A 72 -8.05 -8.56 5.48
N ASN A 73 -8.29 -7.92 4.35
CA ASN A 73 -8.87 -8.51 3.15
C ASN A 73 -7.76 -9.17 2.33
N ARG A 74 -7.76 -10.51 2.31
CA ARG A 74 -6.72 -11.30 1.63
C ARG A 74 -6.79 -11.17 0.13
N GLU A 75 -7.99 -11.12 -0.44
CA GLU A 75 -8.19 -10.95 -1.88
C GLU A 75 -7.61 -9.62 -2.37
N TRP A 76 -7.72 -8.58 -1.56
CA TRP A 76 -7.12 -7.30 -1.88
C TRP A 76 -5.59 -7.34 -1.84
N VAL A 77 -4.99 -7.98 -0.82
CA VAL A 77 -3.52 -8.17 -0.78
C VAL A 77 -3.04 -8.91 -2.03
N GLU A 78 -3.75 -9.98 -2.42
CA GLU A 78 -3.41 -10.78 -3.60
C GLU A 78 -3.54 -9.98 -4.88
N SER A 79 -4.62 -9.22 -5.06
CA SER A 79 -4.81 -8.38 -6.25
C SER A 79 -3.75 -7.28 -6.35
N LEU A 80 -3.36 -6.67 -5.23
CA LEU A 80 -2.27 -5.70 -5.18
C LEU A 80 -0.92 -6.33 -5.56
N ILE A 81 -0.62 -7.53 -5.07
CA ILE A 81 0.60 -8.26 -5.47
C ILE A 81 0.57 -8.57 -6.97
N LEU A 82 -0.56 -9.06 -7.49
CA LEU A 82 -0.72 -9.42 -8.90
C LEU A 82 -0.62 -8.20 -9.83
N SER A 83 -1.05 -7.01 -9.38
CA SER A 83 -0.94 -5.77 -10.16
C SER A 83 0.51 -5.44 -10.55
N SER A 84 1.50 -5.95 -9.80
CA SER A 84 2.93 -5.72 -10.09
C SER A 84 3.41 -6.25 -11.44
N ALA A 85 2.64 -7.12 -12.11
CA ALA A 85 2.96 -7.58 -13.46
C ALA A 85 3.00 -6.45 -14.51
N THR A 86 2.33 -5.31 -14.25
CA THR A 86 2.26 -4.17 -15.19
C THR A 86 3.28 -3.06 -14.92
N GLY A 87 4.32 -3.33 -14.13
CA GLY A 87 5.41 -2.38 -13.87
C GLY A 87 5.39 -1.70 -12.50
N GLY A 88 4.56 -2.17 -11.58
CA GLY A 88 4.51 -1.68 -10.19
C GLY A 88 3.23 -2.13 -9.47
N VAL A 89 3.23 -2.02 -8.15
CA VAL A 89 2.01 -2.21 -7.35
C VAL A 89 1.12 -0.98 -7.51
N HIS A 90 -0.11 -1.19 -7.95
CA HIS A 90 -1.13 -0.15 -8.10
C HIS A 90 -2.11 -0.25 -6.92
N LEU A 91 -2.10 0.74 -6.03
CA LEU A 91 -3.04 0.82 -4.92
C LEU A 91 -4.44 1.18 -5.45
N SER A 92 -5.27 0.16 -5.60
CA SER A 92 -6.67 0.27 -5.99
C SER A 92 -7.58 0.47 -4.78
N GLU A 93 -8.86 0.71 -5.04
CA GLU A 93 -9.89 0.57 -4.00
C GLU A 93 -9.97 -0.89 -3.52
N GLU A 94 -10.38 -1.04 -2.26
CA GLU A 94 -10.62 -2.34 -1.65
C GLU A 94 -11.86 -2.99 -2.27
N PRO A 95 -11.77 -4.23 -2.78
CA PRO A 95 -12.94 -4.96 -3.26
C PRO A 95 -13.91 -5.22 -2.09
N PRO A 96 -15.23 -5.29 -2.35
CA PRO A 96 -16.19 -5.66 -1.32
C PRO A 96 -15.82 -7.03 -0.75
N GLU A 97 -15.97 -7.19 0.58
CA GLU A 97 -15.80 -8.50 1.22
C GLU A 97 -16.82 -9.46 0.57
N GLN A 98 -16.32 -10.53 -0.06
CA GLN A 98 -17.20 -11.59 -0.53
C GLN A 98 -17.79 -12.23 0.72
N GLU A 99 -19.09 -12.05 0.94
CA GLU A 99 -19.81 -12.83 1.93
C GLU A 99 -19.75 -14.29 1.47
N ASP A 100 -18.87 -15.08 2.09
CA ASP A 100 -18.85 -16.54 1.96
C ASP A 100 -20.25 -17.05 2.34
N GLY A 101 -21.06 -17.40 1.34
CA GLY A 101 -22.40 -17.97 1.48
C GLY A 101 -22.40 -19.43 1.91
#